data_AF-A0A815FBL5-F1
#
_entry.id   AF-A0A815FBL5-F1
#
_cell.length_a   1.000
_cell.length_b   1.000
_cell.length_c   1.000
_cell.angle_alpha   90.00
_cell.angle_beta   90.00
_cell.angle_gamma   90.00
#
_symmetry.space_group_name_H-M   'P 1'
#
loop_
_entity.id
_entity.type
_entity.pdbx_description
1 polymer ?
#
loop_
_entity_poly.entity_id
_entity_poly.type
_entity_poly.pdbx_seq_one_letter_code
_entity_poly.pdbx_strand_id
1 'polypeptide(L)'
;MGYVENQAFTNYQIYFAFPVYYGLLPSIILIITGLLTYRNANKLQIISQRQIFQKQLTSIMLIQILIILFSTLPYVIFTEYSIFTVTIAKSTNQRAIELMITNIVSITCYITFACPFFDFFASSTSFRKEAKILFLCRKTTPLRTNQMVSYPTTSLKNIKSTTINKK
;
A
#
# COMPACT_ATOMS: atom_id res chain seq x y z
N MET A 1 -40.25 -1.32 -11.24
CA MET A 1 -40.14 0.15 -11.15
C MET A 1 -38.77 0.50 -11.72
N GLY A 2 -38.70 0.82 -13.02
CA GLY A 2 -37.43 1.12 -13.67
C GLY A 2 -37.05 2.56 -13.35
N TYR A 3 -35.92 2.76 -12.67
CA TYR A 3 -35.35 4.09 -12.52
C TYR A 3 -34.98 4.59 -13.92
N VAL A 4 -35.53 5.73 -14.33
CA VAL A 4 -35.07 6.42 -15.54
C VAL A 4 -33.68 6.94 -15.19
N GLU A 5 -32.66 6.19 -15.57
CA GLU A 5 -31.28 6.61 -15.39
C GLU A 5 -31.04 7.87 -16.22
N ASN A 6 -30.57 8.92 -15.55
CA ASN A 6 -30.22 10.16 -16.20
C ASN A 6 -28.98 9.93 -17.07
N GLN A 7 -29.16 9.91 -18.39
CA GLN A 7 -28.09 9.64 -19.36
C GLN A 7 -26.89 10.60 -19.20
N ALA A 8 -27.13 11.85 -18.78
CA ALA A 8 -26.04 12.80 -18.50
C ALA A 8 -25.20 12.37 -17.30
N PHE A 9 -25.83 11.80 -16.26
CA PHE A 9 -25.13 11.26 -15.10
C PHE A 9 -24.32 10.00 -15.46
N THR A 10 -24.89 9.09 -16.26
CA THR A 10 -24.18 7.90 -16.74
C THR A 10 -22.96 8.28 -17.59
N ASN A 11 -23.11 9.25 -18.50
CA ASN A 11 -21.99 9.76 -19.30
C ASN A 11 -20.91 10.43 -18.43
N TYR A 12 -21.30 11.21 -17.41
CA TYR A 12 -20.35 11.78 -16.46
C TYR A 12 -19.58 10.69 -15.70
N GLN A 13 -20.27 9.67 -15.22
CA GLN A 13 -19.63 8.58 -14.50
C GLN A 13 -18.63 7.83 -15.37
N ILE A 14 -19.02 7.52 -16.60
CA ILE A 14 -18.23 6.77 -17.55
C ILE A 14 -17.01 7.58 -18.02
N TYR A 15 -17.21 8.77 -18.58
CA TYR A 15 -16.14 9.48 -19.29
C TYR A 15 -15.26 10.33 -18.37
N PHE A 16 -15.74 10.67 -17.18
CA PHE A 16 -15.01 11.53 -16.26
C PHE A 16 -14.74 10.83 -14.93
N ALA A 17 -15.78 10.38 -14.23
CA ALA A 17 -15.60 9.91 -12.86
C ALA A 17 -14.74 8.64 -12.79
N PHE A 18 -15.01 7.65 -13.65
CA PHE A 18 -14.30 6.39 -13.66
C PHE A 18 -12.79 6.54 -14.00
N PRO A 19 -12.40 7.13 -15.14
CA PRO A 19 -10.99 7.23 -15.51
C PRO A 19 -10.23 8.20 -14.59
N VAL A 20 -10.85 9.30 -14.15
CA VAL A 20 -10.18 10.32 -13.33
C VAL A 20 -10.09 9.88 -11.87
N TYR A 21 -11.20 9.53 -11.23
CA TYR A 21 -11.19 9.22 -9.78
C TYR A 21 -10.68 7.82 -9.47
N TYR A 22 -10.92 6.82 -10.33
CA TYR A 22 -10.48 5.45 -10.07
C TYR A 22 -9.18 5.08 -10.79
N GLY A 23 -8.82 5.80 -11.86
CA GLY A 23 -7.58 5.56 -12.60
C GLY A 23 -6.47 6.56 -12.26
N LEU A 24 -6.59 7.79 -12.75
CA LEU A 24 -5.49 8.76 -12.77
C LEU A 24 -5.15 9.31 -11.39
N LEU A 25 -6.17 9.79 -10.66
CA LEU A 25 -5.98 10.44 -9.36
C LEU A 25 -5.29 9.54 -8.31
N PRO A 26 -5.74 8.29 -8.06
CA PRO A 26 -5.06 7.40 -7.12
C PRO A 26 -3.65 7.05 -7.59
N SER A 27 -3.43 6.87 -8.89
CA SER A 27 -2.10 6.60 -9.46
C SER A 27 -1.14 7.76 -9.23
N ILE A 28 -1.58 9.00 -9.46
CA ILE A 28 -0.78 10.22 -9.23
C ILE A 28 -0.45 10.37 -7.75
N ILE A 29 -1.44 10.20 -6.87
CA ILE A 29 -1.23 10.27 -5.41
C ILE A 29 -0.22 9.21 -4.96
N LEU A 30 -0.33 7.97 -5.44
CA LEU A 30 0.60 6.89 -5.12
C LEU A 30 2.02 7.18 -5.61
N ILE A 31 2.18 7.73 -6.81
CA ILE A 31 3.49 8.12 -7.34
C ILE A 31 4.11 9.24 -6.48
N ILE A 32 3.35 10.30 -6.19
CA ILE A 32 3.83 11.44 -5.38
C ILE A 32 4.23 10.97 -3.98
N THR A 33 3.35 10.21 -3.32
CA THR A 33 3.61 9.69 -1.96
C THR A 33 4.77 8.71 -1.95
N GLY A 34 4.92 7.86 -2.97
CA GLY A 34 6.07 6.98 -3.15
C GLY A 34 7.38 7.74 -3.29
N LEU A 35 7.41 8.79 -4.12
CA LEU A 35 8.58 9.66 -4.29
C LEU A 35 8.94 10.41 -3.00
N LEU A 36 7.94 10.95 -2.30
CA LEU A 36 8.16 11.62 -1.01
C LEU A 36 8.70 10.65 0.04
N THR A 37 8.15 9.44 0.11
CA THR A 37 8.61 8.38 1.01
C THR A 37 10.06 8.01 0.71
N TYR A 38 10.41 7.82 -0.57
CA TYR A 38 11.78 7.52 -0.99
C TYR A 38 12.75 8.64 -0.62
N ARG A 39 12.39 9.91 -0.87
CA ARG A 39 13.21 11.07 -0.48
C ARG A 39 13.41 11.16 1.02
N ASN A 40 12.37 10.91 1.81
CA ASN A 40 12.44 10.94 3.26
C ASN A 40 13.29 9.78 3.81
N ALA A 41 13.14 8.58 3.24
CA ALA A 41 13.95 7.42 3.62
C ALA A 41 15.45 7.65 3.39
N ASN A 42 15.82 8.33 2.30
CA ASN A 42 17.22 8.70 2.02
C ASN A 42 17.76 9.74 3.03
N LYS A 43 16.94 10.70 3.47
CA LYS A 43 17.36 11.67 4.51
C LYS A 43 17.52 11.04 5.89
N LEU A 44 16.67 10.06 6.23
CA LEU A 44 16.71 9.33 7.49
C LEU A 44 17.85 8.30 7.60
N GLN A 45 18.64 8.10 6.53
CA GLN A 45 19.80 7.20 6.56
C GLN A 45 20.89 7.60 7.57
N ILE A 46 20.83 8.77 8.18
CA ILE A 46 21.89 9.20 9.10
C ILE A 46 21.73 8.59 10.52
N ILE A 47 20.58 7.98 10.87
CA ILE A 47 20.27 7.49 12.23
C ILE A 47 20.10 5.95 12.24
N SER A 48 21.14 5.21 12.67
CA SER A 48 21.41 3.81 12.24
C SER A 48 20.39 2.72 12.62
N GLN A 49 19.73 2.77 13.78
CA GLN A 49 18.86 1.66 14.22
C GLN A 49 17.44 1.69 13.63
N ARG A 50 16.91 2.88 13.28
CA ARG A 50 15.61 3.00 12.61
C ARG A 50 15.68 2.70 11.11
N GLN A 51 16.88 2.64 10.53
CA GLN A 51 17.08 2.46 9.08
C GLN A 51 16.54 1.15 8.54
N ILE A 52 16.73 0.01 9.24
CA ILE A 52 16.36 -1.30 8.69
C ILE A 52 14.84 -1.39 8.51
N PHE A 53 14.08 -0.99 9.53
CA PHE A 53 12.62 -0.96 9.49
C PHE A 53 12.09 0.04 8.46
N GLN A 54 12.67 1.25 8.40
CA GLN A 54 12.25 2.28 7.45
C GLN A 54 12.56 1.91 5.99
N LYS A 55 13.71 1.27 5.73
CA LYS A 55 14.06 0.73 4.40
C LYS A 55 13.12 -0.40 3.99
N GLN A 56 12.80 -1.31 4.91
CA GLN A 56 11.83 -2.39 4.64
C GLN A 56 10.45 -1.81 4.33
N LEU A 57 9.96 -0.87 5.13
CA LEU A 57 8.67 -0.22 4.91
C LEU A 57 8.62 0.52 3.57
N THR A 58 9.69 1.24 3.22
CA THR A 58 9.79 1.95 1.94
C THR A 58 9.82 0.97 0.77
N SER A 59 10.55 -0.15 0.88
CA SER A 59 10.59 -1.18 -0.15
C SER A 59 9.23 -1.84 -0.37
N ILE A 60 8.49 -2.14 0.71
CA ILE A 60 7.12 -2.67 0.63
C ILE A 60 6.20 -1.69 -0.09
N MET A 61 6.24 -0.41 0.31
CA MET A 61 5.39 0.62 -0.30
C MET A 61 5.67 0.77 -1.80
N LEU A 62 6.94 0.73 -2.22
CA LEU A 62 7.29 0.81 -3.63
C LEU A 62 6.79 -0.41 -4.42
N ILE A 63 6.92 -1.62 -3.88
CA ILE A 63 6.40 -2.84 -4.50
C ILE A 63 4.87 -2.75 -4.64
N GLN A 64 4.18 -2.33 -3.57
CA GLN A 64 2.72 -2.17 -3.58
C GLN A 64 2.27 -1.13 -4.62
N ILE A 65 2.98 0.00 -4.75
CA ILE A 65 2.70 1.02 -5.79
C ILE A 65 2.82 0.42 -7.18
N LEU A 66 3.89 -0.35 -7.45
CA LEU A 66 4.08 -1.00 -8.74
C LEU A 66 2.96 -2.00 -9.03
N ILE A 67 2.62 -2.86 -8.06
CA ILE A 67 1.54 -3.84 -8.20
C ILE A 67 0.21 -3.14 -8.53
N ILE A 68 -0.11 -2.04 -7.82
CA ILE A 68 -1.33 -1.27 -8.07
C ILE A 68 -1.31 -0.66 -9.48
N LEU A 69 -0.20 -0.04 -9.89
CA LEU A 69 -0.10 0.55 -11.23
C LEU A 69 -0.27 -0.50 -12.33
N PHE A 70 0.41 -1.64 -12.24
CA PHE A 70 0.32 -2.71 -13.22
C PHE A 70 -1.03 -3.43 -13.23
N SER A 71 -1.77 -3.44 -12.12
CA SER A 71 -3.08 -4.10 -12.05
C SER A 71 -4.23 -3.16 -12.42
N THR A 72 -4.13 -1.89 -12.04
CA THR A 72 -5.22 -0.90 -12.21
C THR A 72 -5.19 -0.25 -13.59
N LEU A 73 -4.01 0.04 -14.15
CA LEU A 73 -3.93 0.68 -15.47
C LEU A 73 -4.55 -0.16 -16.59
N PRO A 74 -4.23 -1.47 -16.73
CA PRO A 74 -4.89 -2.30 -17.75
C PRO A 74 -6.40 -2.37 -17.55
N TYR A 75 -6.86 -2.37 -16.30
CA TYR A 75 -8.30 -2.40 -15.97
C TYR A 75 -9.02 -1.16 -16.44
N VAL A 76 -8.49 0.01 -16.12
CA VAL A 76 -9.07 1.29 -16.55
C VAL A 76 -9.03 1.41 -18.06
N ILE A 77 -7.88 1.14 -18.70
CA ILE A 77 -7.73 1.22 -20.17
C ILE A 77 -8.73 0.30 -20.88
N PHE A 78 -8.85 -0.96 -20.43
CA PHE A 78 -9.75 -1.91 -21.08
C PHE A 78 -11.23 -1.60 -20.81
N THR A 79 -11.55 -1.08 -19.63
CA THR A 79 -12.91 -0.63 -19.31
C THR A 79 -13.34 0.53 -20.21
N GLU A 80 -12.48 1.54 -20.36
CA GLU A 80 -12.71 2.65 -21.30
C GLU A 80 -12.88 2.13 -22.74
N TYR A 81 -11.97 1.27 -23.20
CA TYR A 81 -12.07 0.66 -24.52
C TYR A 81 -13.42 -0.05 -24.74
N SER A 82 -13.86 -0.87 -23.76
CA SER A 82 -15.11 -1.62 -23.85
C SER A 82 -16.32 -0.69 -23.93
N ILE A 83 -16.28 0.45 -23.23
CA ILE A 83 -17.33 1.46 -23.24
C ILE A 83 -17.36 2.18 -24.60
N PHE A 84 -16.21 2.68 -25.08
CA PHE A 84 -16.14 3.39 -26.36
C PHE A 84 -16.59 2.54 -27.54
N THR A 85 -16.37 1.23 -27.45
CA THR A 85 -16.70 0.30 -28.53
C THR A 85 -18.08 -0.35 -28.37
N VAL A 86 -18.87 0.03 -27.36
CA VAL A 86 -20.18 -0.61 -27.09
C VAL A 86 -21.18 -0.44 -28.24
N THR A 87 -21.10 0.66 -28.97
CA THR A 87 -21.98 0.99 -30.12
C THR A 87 -21.47 0.42 -31.45
N ILE A 88 -20.25 -0.11 -31.47
CA ILE A 88 -19.64 -0.66 -32.67
C ILE A 88 -20.13 -2.11 -32.82
N ALA A 89 -20.55 -2.49 -34.03
CA ALA A 89 -20.93 -3.86 -34.31
C ALA A 89 -19.70 -4.79 -34.20
N LYS A 90 -19.78 -5.81 -33.34
CA LYS A 90 -18.70 -6.77 -33.09
C LYS A 90 -19.11 -8.18 -33.51
N SER A 91 -18.15 -8.94 -34.02
CA SER A 91 -18.36 -10.37 -34.27
C SER A 91 -18.50 -11.14 -32.95
N THR A 92 -19.15 -12.32 -32.99
CA THR A 92 -19.28 -13.20 -31.82
C THR A 92 -17.91 -13.57 -31.23
N ASN A 93 -16.93 -13.83 -32.08
CA ASN A 93 -15.56 -14.16 -31.66
C ASN A 93 -14.88 -12.98 -30.96
N GLN A 94 -15.02 -11.77 -31.50
CA GLN A 94 -14.46 -10.56 -30.88
C GLN A 94 -15.06 -10.32 -29.50
N ARG A 95 -16.38 -10.46 -29.35
CA ARG A 95 -17.06 -10.31 -28.06
C ARG A 95 -16.60 -11.33 -27.03
N ALA A 96 -16.34 -12.57 -27.44
CA ALA A 96 -15.81 -13.61 -26.56
C ALA A 96 -14.39 -13.29 -26.07
N ILE A 97 -13.52 -12.80 -26.97
CA ILE A 97 -12.16 -12.37 -26.62
C ILE A 97 -12.21 -11.20 -25.64
N GLU A 98 -13.02 -10.19 -25.91
CA GLU A 98 -13.15 -9.03 -25.04
C GLU A 98 -13.63 -9.42 -23.64
N LEU A 99 -14.62 -10.32 -23.54
CA LEU A 99 -15.09 -10.82 -22.26
C LEU A 99 -13.99 -11.59 -21.50
N MET A 100 -13.18 -12.38 -22.22
CA MET A 100 -12.03 -13.06 -21.62
C MET A 100 -11.02 -12.05 -21.06
N ILE A 101 -10.71 -10.99 -21.81
CA ILE A 101 -9.80 -9.93 -21.36
C ILE A 101 -10.41 -9.20 -20.16
N THR A 102 -11.69 -8.83 -20.17
CA THR A 102 -12.38 -8.24 -19.01
C THR A 102 -12.18 -9.09 -17.76
N ASN A 103 -12.37 -10.41 -17.87
CA ASN A 103 -12.22 -11.32 -16.74
C ASN A 103 -10.77 -11.40 -16.24
N ILE A 104 -9.79 -11.52 -17.14
CA ILE A 104 -8.36 -11.55 -16.78
C ILE A 104 -7.98 -10.28 -16.03
N VAL A 105 -8.37 -9.13 -16.57
CA VAL A 105 -7.98 -7.83 -16.02
C VAL A 105 -8.72 -7.55 -14.70
N SER A 106 -9.98 -7.98 -14.58
CA SER A 106 -10.74 -7.89 -13.31
C SER A 106 -10.14 -8.77 -12.22
N ILE A 107 -9.78 -10.02 -12.54
CA ILE A 107 -9.10 -10.93 -11.59
C ILE A 107 -7.77 -10.33 -11.14
N THR A 108 -7.00 -9.76 -12.07
CA THR A 108 -5.73 -9.08 -11.76
C THR A 108 -5.95 -7.92 -10.80
N CYS A 109 -7.00 -7.11 -11.02
CA CYS A 109 -7.40 -6.03 -10.13
C CYS A 109 -7.88 -6.53 -8.74
N TYR A 110 -8.47 -7.72 -8.66
CA TYR A 110 -8.83 -8.29 -7.36
C TYR A 110 -7.64 -8.86 -6.59
N ILE A 111 -6.62 -9.40 -7.28
CA ILE A 111 -5.39 -9.90 -6.65
C ILE A 111 -4.68 -8.78 -5.87
N THR A 112 -4.77 -7.53 -6.34
CA THR A 112 -4.23 -6.36 -5.65
C THR A 112 -4.71 -6.20 -4.20
N PHE A 113 -5.91 -6.68 -3.85
CA PHE A 113 -6.42 -6.64 -2.47
C PHE A 113 -5.77 -7.69 -1.57
N ALA A 114 -5.27 -8.79 -2.14
CA ALA A 114 -4.57 -9.85 -1.40
C ALA A 114 -3.05 -9.56 -1.28
N CYS A 115 -2.48 -8.80 -2.21
CA CYS A 115 -1.04 -8.46 -2.23
C CYS A 115 -0.49 -7.87 -0.92
N PRO A 116 -1.15 -6.92 -0.23
CA PRO A 116 -0.62 -6.36 1.02
C PRO A 116 -0.33 -7.40 2.10
N PHE A 117 -1.15 -8.46 2.17
CA PHE A 117 -0.91 -9.56 3.09
C PHE A 117 0.37 -10.32 2.75
N PHE A 118 0.57 -10.64 1.47
CA PHE A 118 1.76 -11.34 1.00
C PHE A 118 3.01 -10.48 1.12
N ASP A 119 2.92 -9.18 0.83
CA ASP A 119 4.03 -8.24 0.97
C ASP A 119 4.43 -8.08 2.44
N PHE A 120 3.46 -7.99 3.34
CA PHE A 120 3.73 -7.95 4.78
C PHE A 120 4.32 -9.27 5.28
N PHE A 121 3.81 -10.41 4.82
CA PHE A 121 4.34 -11.73 5.15
C PHE A 121 5.77 -11.94 4.63
N ALA A 122 6.05 -11.52 3.40
CA ALA A 122 7.36 -11.64 2.75
C ALA A 122 8.39 -10.65 3.30
N SER A 123 7.97 -9.50 3.83
CA SER A 123 8.90 -8.46 4.27
C SER A 123 9.12 -8.41 5.77
N SER A 124 8.10 -8.71 6.58
CA SER A 124 8.19 -8.64 8.04
C SER A 124 8.72 -9.94 8.64
N THR A 125 9.99 -9.94 9.04
CA THR A 125 10.60 -11.05 9.79
C THR A 125 9.91 -11.28 11.13
N SER A 126 9.43 -10.21 11.79
CA SER A 126 8.66 -10.28 13.03
C SER A 126 7.33 -10.99 12.81
N PHE A 127 6.60 -10.63 11.76
CA PHE A 127 5.33 -11.28 11.45
C PHE A 127 5.51 -12.76 11.10
N ARG A 128 6.56 -13.13 10.34
CA ARG A 128 6.86 -14.54 10.09
C ARG A 128 7.16 -15.33 11.36
N LYS A 129 7.81 -14.72 12.36
CA LYS A 129 8.07 -15.36 13.66
C LYS A 129 6.76 -15.60 14.42
N GLU A 130 5.91 -14.59 14.52
CA GLU A 130 4.60 -14.70 15.18
C GLU A 130 3.66 -15.68 14.45
N ALA A 131 3.61 -15.63 13.12
CA ALA A 131 2.84 -16.57 12.32
C ALA A 131 3.34 -18.01 12.50
N LYS A 132 4.65 -18.24 12.51
CA LYS A 132 5.20 -19.57 12.83
C LYS A 132 4.82 -20.02 14.24
N ILE A 133 4.82 -19.14 15.23
CA ILE A 133 4.36 -19.48 16.58
C ILE A 133 2.88 -19.88 16.57
N LEU A 134 2.02 -19.10 15.90
CA LEU A 134 0.60 -19.38 15.77
C LEU A 134 0.29 -20.69 15.02
N PHE A 135 1.02 -20.99 13.93
CA PHE A 135 0.74 -22.13 13.06
C PHE A 135 1.53 -23.41 13.42
N LEU A 136 2.73 -23.30 14.04
CA LEU A 136 3.58 -24.45 14.38
C LEU A 136 3.66 -24.74 15.89
N CYS A 137 3.30 -23.81 16.79
CA CYS A 137 3.35 -24.02 18.24
C CYS A 137 1.96 -24.10 18.88
N ARG A 138 1.39 -25.31 18.92
CA ARG A 138 0.31 -25.70 19.85
C ARG A 138 0.84 -25.92 21.28
N LYS A 139 1.73 -25.06 21.79
CA LYS A 139 2.07 -25.02 23.23
C LYS A 139 2.32 -23.58 23.67
N THR A 140 1.39 -23.11 24.49
CA THR A 140 1.42 -21.88 25.28
C THR A 140 2.79 -21.65 25.90
N THR A 141 3.49 -20.63 25.43
CA THR A 141 4.62 -20.05 26.19
C THR A 141 4.14 -18.69 26.71
N PRO A 142 4.30 -18.39 28.00
CA PRO A 142 3.74 -17.17 28.60
C PRO A 142 4.36 -15.92 27.97
N LEU A 143 3.48 -14.96 27.67
CA LEU A 143 3.82 -13.62 27.18
C LEU A 143 4.95 -13.02 28.05
N ARG A 144 6.13 -12.87 27.46
CA ARG A 144 7.23 -12.13 28.09
C ARG A 144 6.95 -10.65 27.94
N THR A 145 6.21 -10.11 28.91
CA THR A 145 6.05 -8.68 29.18
C THR A 145 7.42 -8.05 29.42
N ASN A 146 8.14 -7.65 28.37
CA ASN A 146 9.36 -6.84 28.48
C ASN A 146 9.66 -6.12 27.16
N GLN A 147 8.82 -5.15 26.83
CA GLN A 147 9.26 -3.95 26.11
C GLN A 147 8.66 -2.73 26.82
N MET A 148 9.11 -2.49 28.07
CA MET A 148 9.15 -1.11 28.54
C MET A 148 10.21 -0.41 27.69
N VAL A 149 9.75 0.49 26.84
CA VAL A 149 10.56 1.50 26.17
C VAL A 149 11.29 2.26 27.27
N SER A 150 12.57 1.96 27.47
CA SER A 150 13.46 2.72 28.34
C SER A 150 13.66 4.10 27.72
N TYR A 151 12.87 5.08 28.13
CA TYR A 151 13.23 6.48 27.89
C TYR A 151 14.52 6.76 28.67
N PRO A 152 15.55 7.36 28.06
CA PRO A 152 16.68 7.86 28.82
C PRO A 152 16.17 9.00 29.70
N THR A 153 15.95 8.72 30.98
CA THR A 153 15.84 9.76 32.00
C THR A 153 17.22 10.36 32.18
N THR A 154 17.48 11.46 31.49
CA THR A 154 18.63 12.33 31.74
C THR A 154 18.51 12.84 33.18
N SER A 155 19.17 12.16 34.12
CA SER A 155 19.21 12.59 35.52
C SER A 155 20.06 13.85 35.62
N LEU A 156 19.43 15.00 35.83
CA LEU A 156 20.04 16.22 36.35
C LEU A 156 20.50 15.97 37.79
N LYS A 157 21.64 15.31 37.95
CA LYS A 157 22.38 15.22 39.22
C LYS A 157 23.86 15.40 38.92
N ASN A 158 24.30 16.65 38.80
CA ASN A 158 25.66 17.09 39.13
C ASN A 158 25.77 18.63 39.04
N ILE A 159 25.05 19.33 39.92
CA ILE A 159 25.39 20.71 40.32
C ILE A 159 25.16 20.86 41.83
N LYS A 160 26.00 20.19 42.61
CA LYS A 160 26.42 20.52 43.98
C LYS A 160 27.83 19.91 44.04
N SER A 161 28.92 20.60 44.33
CA SER A 161 29.12 21.65 45.32
C SER A 161 30.59 22.06 45.20
N THR A 162 30.89 23.29 44.77
CA THR A 162 32.22 23.89 44.98
C THR A 162 32.13 24.79 46.20
N THR A 163 32.39 24.16 47.34
CA THR A 163 32.51 24.79 48.65
C THR A 163 33.80 25.62 48.67
N ILE A 164 33.62 26.92 48.91
CA ILE A 164 34.37 27.75 49.87
C ILE A 164 35.48 26.99 50.63
N ASN A 165 36.76 27.37 50.48
CA ASN A 165 37.54 28.07 51.51
C ASN A 165 39.07 28.05 51.27
N LYS A 166 39.75 29.02 51.90
CA LYS A 166 41.20 29.27 52.06
C LYS A 166 41.78 30.18 50.97
N LYS A 167 42.43 31.31 51.29
CA LYS A 167 42.90 31.86 52.57
C LYS A 167 43.20 33.35 52.35
#